data_AF-X0ZHT3-F1
#
_entry.id   AF-X0ZHT3-F1
#
_cell.length_a   1.000
_cell.length_b   1.000
_cell.length_c   1.000
_cell.angle_alpha   90.00
_cell.angle_beta   90.00
_cell.angle_gamma   90.00
#
_symmetry.space_group_name_H-M   'P 1'
#
loop_
_entity.id
_entity.type
_entity.pdbx_description
1 polymer ?
#
loop_
_entity_poly.entity_id
_entity_poly.type
_entity_poly.pdbx_seq_one_letter_code
_entity_poly.pdbx_strand_id
1 'polypeptide(L)'
;MESIFSKHAIFRYKNHVIKAEKRSLLYKMEYSLIIDGVKQDQLEGLYGILILHGILEDNGNSKPVEVIMKQRIFTTKFYCKIDGKIHKMNKYKLDNV
;
A
#
# COMPACT_ATOMS: atom_id res chain seq x y z
N MET A 1 20.33 1.29 3.48
CA MET A 1 20.02 0.07 4.25
C MET A 1 19.25 -0.85 3.32
N GLU A 2 19.80 -2.02 2.97
CA GLU A 2 19.15 -2.94 2.03
C GLU A 2 17.92 -3.60 2.68
N SER A 3 16.82 -3.68 1.92
CA SER A 3 15.60 -4.33 2.39
C SER A 3 15.79 -5.85 2.38
N ILE A 4 15.53 -6.51 3.52
CA ILE A 4 15.67 -7.97 3.63
C ILE A 4 14.53 -8.68 2.87
N PHE A 5 13.34 -8.07 2.87
CA PHE A 5 12.17 -8.61 2.19
C PHE A 5 11.21 -7.47 1.83
N SER A 6 10.63 -7.52 0.64
CA SER A 6 9.56 -6.60 0.26
C SER A 6 8.30 -7.36 -0.18
N LYS A 7 7.14 -6.85 0.24
CA LYS A 7 5.83 -7.34 -0.20
C LYS A 7 5.08 -6.19 -0.85
N HIS A 8 4.61 -6.44 -2.06
CA HIS A 8 3.88 -5.46 -2.84
C HIS A 8 2.44 -5.93 -3.02
N ALA A 9 1.51 -5.00 -2.86
CA ALA A 9 0.11 -5.20 -3.16
C ALA A 9 -0.36 -4.14 -4.14
N ILE A 10 -1.25 -4.53 -5.05
CA ILE A 10 -1.78 -3.66 -6.09
C ILE A 10 -3.31 -3.75 -6.11
N PHE A 11 -3.92 -2.60 -6.33
CA PHE A 11 -5.32 -2.47 -6.66
C PHE A 11 -5.45 -1.54 -7.86
N ARG A 12 -6.24 -1.95 -8.85
CA ARG A 12 -6.53 -1.14 -10.03
C ARG A 12 -7.93 -0.59 -9.88
N TYR A 13 -8.06 0.72 -10.00
CA TYR A 13 -9.34 1.42 -9.91
C TYR A 13 -9.47 2.29 -11.15
N LYS A 14 -10.38 1.92 -12.07
CA LYS A 14 -10.49 2.53 -13.40
C LYS A 14 -9.12 2.53 -14.11
N ASN A 15 -8.58 3.69 -14.46
CA ASN A 15 -7.30 3.88 -15.13
C ASN A 15 -6.13 4.09 -14.15
N HIS A 16 -6.38 4.01 -12.85
CA HIS A 16 -5.40 4.31 -11.82
C HIS A 16 -4.85 3.06 -11.16
N VAL A 17 -3.59 3.15 -10.74
CA VAL A 17 -2.86 2.08 -10.09
C VAL A 17 -2.49 2.50 -8.68
N ILE A 18 -3.10 1.84 -7.70
CA ILE A 18 -2.84 2.03 -6.28
C ILE A 18 -1.96 0.88 -5.81
N LYS A 19 -0.74 1.19 -5.38
CA LYS A 19 0.24 0.23 -4.87
C LYS A 19 0.50 0.49 -3.39
N ALA A 20 0.67 -0.61 -2.66
CA ALA A 20 1.10 -0.59 -1.29
C ALA A 20 2.35 -1.45 -1.17
N GLU A 21 3.43 -0.86 -0.67
CA GLU A 21 4.68 -1.57 -0.44
C GLU A 21 4.88 -1.77 1.05
N LYS A 22 5.37 -2.95 1.42
CA LYS A 22 5.95 -3.23 2.74
C LYS A 22 7.41 -3.59 2.54
N ARG A 23 8.31 -2.95 3.25
CA ARG A 23 9.74 -3.26 3.31
C ARG A 23 10.12 -3.67 4.73
N SER A 24 10.66 -4.87 4.88
CA SER A 24 11.21 -5.34 6.16
C SER A 24 12.66 -4.89 6.28
N LEU A 25 12.92 -4.09 7.31
CA LEU A 25 14.25 -3.65 7.74
C LEU A 25 14.63 -4.45 9.00
N LEU A 26 15.88 -4.34 9.46
CA LEU A 26 16.43 -5.18 10.53
C LEU A 26 15.60 -5.14 11.84
N TYR A 27 15.11 -3.96 12.23
CA TYR A 27 14.37 -3.74 13.49
C TYR A 27 13.00 -3.08 13.31
N LYS A 28 12.58 -2.82 12.08
CA LYS A 28 11.32 -2.13 11.76
C LYS A 28 10.78 -2.56 10.40
N MET A 29 9.52 -2.25 10.14
CA MET A 29 8.96 -2.37 8.79
C MET A 29 8.50 -1.00 8.33
N GLU A 30 8.76 -0.71 7.07
CA GLU A 30 8.30 0.49 6.40
C GLU A 30 7.16 0.12 5.46
N TYR A 31 6.17 0.99 5.39
CA TYR A 31 5.02 0.86 4.52
C TYR A 31 4.91 2.12 3.69
N SER A 32 4.63 1.99 2.39
CA SER A 32 4.49 3.12 1.49
C SER A 32 3.24 2.97 0.62
N LEU A 33 2.51 4.06 0.44
CA LEU A 33 1.40 4.17 -0.51
C LEU A 33 1.90 4.91 -1.74
N ILE A 34 1.68 4.31 -2.91
CA ILE A 34 2.05 4.87 -4.19
C ILE A 34 0.82 4.84 -5.08
N ILE A 35 0.42 6.00 -5.59
CA ILE A 35 -0.70 6.14 -6.52
C ILE A 35 -0.15 6.70 -7.82
N ASP A 36 -0.37 5.98 -8.92
CA ASP A 36 0.11 6.34 -10.28
C ASP A 36 1.61 6.66 -10.34
N GLY A 37 2.40 5.93 -9.55
CA GLY A 37 3.86 6.09 -9.47
C GLY A 37 4.33 7.18 -8.51
N VAL A 38 3.42 8.00 -7.97
CA VAL A 38 3.75 9.03 -6.98
C VAL A 38 3.56 8.49 -5.58
N LYS A 39 4.59 8.60 -4.74
CA LYS A 39 4.51 8.25 -3.32
C LYS A 39 3.65 9.28 -2.59
N GLN A 40 2.56 8.81 -1.99
CA GLN A 40 1.57 9.64 -1.31
C GLN A 40 1.84 9.70 0.19
N ASP A 41 2.22 8.57 0.79
CA ASP A 41 2.38 8.44 2.24
C ASP A 41 3.34 7.32 2.62
N GLN A 42 3.86 7.40 3.83
CA GLN A 42 4.80 6.45 4.42
C GLN A 42 4.61 6.33 5.92
N LEU A 43 4.63 5.09 6.41
CA LEU A 43 4.60 4.79 7.84
C LEU A 43 5.63 3.75 8.21
N GLU A 44 6.06 3.78 9.47
CA GLU A 44 6.89 2.76 10.08
C GLU A 44 6.11 2.05 11.18
N GLY A 45 6.23 0.73 11.26
CA GLY A 45 5.55 -0.05 12.29
C GLY A 45 5.91 -1.52 12.28
N LEU A 46 5.77 -2.19 13.42
CA LEU A 46 6.09 -3.62 13.56
C LEU A 46 4.86 -4.51 13.36
N TYR A 47 3.77 -4.25 14.07
CA TYR A 47 2.55 -5.07 14.08
C TYR A 47 1.30 -4.21 14.25
N GLY A 48 0.14 -4.79 13.93
CA GLY A 48 -1.17 -4.17 14.16
C GLY A 48 -1.88 -3.77 12.88
N ILE A 49 -2.81 -2.82 13.01
CA ILE A 49 -3.50 -2.20 11.89
C ILE A 49 -2.84 -0.85 11.62
N LEU A 50 -2.35 -0.68 10.41
CA LEU A 50 -1.72 0.55 9.94
C LEU A 50 -2.54 1.08 8.76
N ILE A 51 -2.67 2.39 8.64
CA ILE A 51 -3.49 3.03 7.59
C ILE A 51 -2.64 4.08 6.90
N LEU A 52 -2.38 3.91 5.61
CA LEU A 52 -1.77 4.93 4.76
C LEU A 52 -2.88 5.73 4.09
N HIS A 53 -2.66 7.03 3.96
CA HIS A 53 -3.62 7.96 3.37
C HIS A 53 -3.07 8.52 2.07
N GLY A 54 -3.93 8.69 1.08
CA GLY A 54 -3.54 9.32 -0.18
C GLY A 54 -4.74 9.97 -0.83
N ILE A 55 -4.47 10.73 -1.88
CA ILE A 55 -5.49 11.35 -2.71
C ILE A 55 -5.33 10.81 -4.12
N LEU A 56 -6.45 10.33 -4.70
CA LEU A 56 -6.55 9.94 -6.09
C LEU A 56 -7.17 11.09 -6.87
N GLU A 57 -6.43 11.61 -7.84
CA GLU A 57 -6.92 12.60 -8.80
C GLU A 57 -7.46 11.90 -10.05
N ASP A 58 -8.79 11.86 -10.22
CA ASP A 58 -9.46 11.24 -11.37
C ASP A 58 -10.28 12.28 -12.12
N ASN A 59 -9.78 12.71 -13.29
CA ASN A 59 -10.44 13.69 -14.17
C ASN A 59 -10.86 14.98 -13.45
N GLY A 60 -9.97 15.54 -12.62
CA GLY A 60 -10.21 16.77 -11.86
C GLY A 60 -11.02 16.58 -10.57
N ASN A 61 -11.35 15.34 -10.20
CA ASN A 61 -11.94 15.03 -8.89
C ASN A 61 -10.91 14.38 -7.97
N SER A 62 -10.67 15.02 -6.83
CA SER A 62 -9.86 14.47 -5.74
C SER A 62 -10.68 13.52 -4.89
N LYS A 63 -10.20 12.29 -4.73
CA LYS A 63 -10.84 11.25 -3.91
C LYS A 63 -9.89 10.76 -2.81
N PRO A 64 -10.34 10.67 -1.55
CA PRO A 64 -9.52 10.07 -0.51
C PRO A 64 -9.35 8.56 -0.74
N VAL A 65 -8.12 8.10 -0.58
CA VAL A 65 -7.73 6.69 -0.62
C VAL A 65 -7.11 6.33 0.72
N GLU A 66 -7.58 5.24 1.32
CA GLU A 66 -6.96 4.66 2.52
C GLU A 66 -6.48 3.26 2.19
N VAL A 67 -5.21 2.96 2.45
CA VAL A 67 -4.70 1.59 2.42
C VAL A 67 -4.54 1.08 3.84
N ILE A 68 -5.39 0.12 4.18
CA ILE A 68 -5.43 -0.55 5.48
C ILE A 68 -4.57 -1.81 5.41
N MET A 69 -3.53 -1.84 6.23
CA MET A 69 -2.61 -2.96 6.35
C MET A 69 -2.82 -3.65 7.68
N LYS A 70 -3.15 -4.94 7.62
CA LYS A 70 -3.27 -5.79 8.79
C LYS A 70 -2.00 -6.62 8.89
N GLN A 71 -1.04 -6.16 9.69
CA GLN A 71 0.24 -6.80 9.92
C GLN A 71 0.17 -7.70 11.15
N ARG A 72 0.35 -9.01 10.92
CA ARG A 72 0.56 -10.04 11.95
C ARG A 72 1.97 -10.60 11.82
N ILE A 73 2.41 -11.36 12.83
CA ILE A 73 3.76 -11.93 12.92
C ILE A 73 4.26 -12.54 11.59
N PHE A 74 3.43 -13.36 10.94
CA PHE A 74 3.81 -14.06 9.69
C PHE A 74 3.05 -13.60 8.44
N THR A 75 2.05 -12.74 8.56
CA THR A 75 1.19 -12.37 7.43
C THR A 75 0.86 -10.89 7.40
N THR A 76 0.85 -10.33 6.19
CA THR A 76 0.36 -8.98 5.92
C THR A 76 -0.79 -9.08 4.94
N LYS A 77 -1.95 -8.52 5.28
CA LYS A 77 -3.07 -8.35 4.35
C LYS A 77 -3.26 -6.86 4.07
N PHE A 78 -3.53 -6.55 2.80
CA PHE A 78 -3.69 -5.18 2.32
C PHE A 78 -5.12 -5.01 1.79
N TYR A 79 -5.75 -3.91 2.17
CA TYR A 79 -7.08 -3.52 1.72
C TYR A 79 -7.03 -2.06 1.31
N CYS A 80 -7.63 -1.73 0.17
CA CYS A 80 -7.79 -0.37 -0.30
C CYS A 80 -9.24 0.06 -0.06
N LYS A 81 -9.43 1.21 0.57
CA LYS A 81 -10.73 1.84 0.73
C LYS A 81 -10.76 3.11 -0.12
N ILE A 82 -11.75 3.19 -1.00
CA ILE A 82 -11.98 4.30 -1.91
C ILE A 82 -13.48 4.37 -2.19
N ASP A 83 -14.04 5.58 -2.31
CA ASP A 83 -15.49 5.81 -2.48
C ASP A 83 -16.35 5.07 -1.43
N GLY A 84 -15.89 5.01 -0.19
CA GLY A 84 -16.59 4.32 0.91
C GLY A 84 -16.61 2.78 0.83
N LYS A 85 -16.01 2.18 -0.21
CA LYS A 85 -15.95 0.71 -0.39
C LYS A 85 -14.58 0.19 -0.05
N ILE A 86 -14.52 -1.01 0.54
CA ILE A 86 -13.28 -1.68 0.92
C ILE A 86 -13.03 -2.84 -0.04
N HIS A 87 -11.86 -2.83 -0.67
CA HIS A 87 -11.40 -3.83 -1.63
C HIS A 87 -10.14 -4.51 -1.13
N LYS A 88 -10.07 -5.84 -1.25
CA LYS A 88 -8.82 -6.55 -0.97
C LYS A 88 -7.82 -6.30 -2.10
N MET A 89 -6.59 -5.94 -1.76
CA MET A 89 -5.53 -5.76 -2.75
C MET A 89 -4.92 -7.11 -3.15
N ASN A 90 -4.52 -7.21 -4.41
CA ASN A 90 -3.88 -8.40 -4.96
C ASN A 90 -2.38 -8.36 -4.71
N LYS A 91 -1.74 -9.54 -4.60
CA LYS A 91 -0.27 -9.60 -4.53
C LYS A 91 0.30 -9.12 -5.86
N TYR A 92 1.24 -8.18 -5.80
CA TYR A 92 2.04 -7.76 -6.93
C TYR A 92 3.38 -8.48 -6.82
N LYS A 93 3.76 -9.24 -7.85
CA LYS A 93 5.15 -9.65 -8.04
C LYS A 93 5.79 -8.56 -8.89
N LEU A 94 6.89 -7.98 -8.43
CA LEU A 94 7.83 -7.42 -9.39
C LEU A 94 8.37 -8.63 -10.15
N ASP A 95 8.06 -8.72 -11.44
CA ASP A 95 8.82 -9.59 -12.31
C ASP A 95 10.27 -9.12 -12.23
N ASN A 96 11.18 -10.04 -11.92
CA ASN A 96 12.62 -9.75 -11.86
C ASN A 96 13.02 -9.12 -13.19
N VAL A 97 13.47 -7.85 -13.15
CA VAL A 97 14.31 -7.28 -14.20
C VAL A 97 15.74 -7.68 -13.88
#